data_AF-A0A231QX31-F1
#
_entry.id   AF-A0A231QX31-F1
#
_cell.length_a   1.000
_cell.length_b   1.000
_cell.length_c   1.000
_cell.angle_alpha   90.00
_cell.angle_beta   90.00
_cell.angle_gamma   90.00
#
_symmetry.space_group_name_H-M   'P 1'
#
loop_
_entity.id
_entity.type
_entity.pdbx_description
1 polymer ?
#
loop_
_entity_poly.entity_id
_entity_poly.type
_entity_poly.pdbx_seq_one_letter_code
_entity_poly.pdbx_strand_id
1 'polypeptide(L)' 'METKIEVGDKVKCKKFGSLKHDFIGSVEKKYENSAVVAILEHDNEDNVAVTDFHNRAVVRFDCMKKISA' A
#
# COMPACT_ATOMS: atom_id res chain seq x y z
N MET A 1 -7.66 12.06 -15.27
CA MET A 1 -6.31 12.37 -14.78
C MET A 1 -5.71 11.07 -14.28
N GLU A 2 -4.79 10.48 -15.02
CA GLU A 2 -4.08 9.27 -14.57
C GLU A 2 -3.15 9.66 -13.43
N THR A 3 -3.50 9.24 -12.21
CA THR A 3 -2.64 9.45 -11.04
C THR A 3 -1.41 8.58 -11.21
N LYS A 4 -0.34 9.14 -11.79
CA LYS A 4 0.94 8.46 -11.92
C LYS A 4 1.52 8.27 -10.52
N ILE A 5 1.43 7.04 -10.03
CA ILE A 5 2.08 6.62 -8.79
C ILE A 5 3.57 6.41 -9.11
N GLU A 6 4.47 6.97 -8.30
CA GLU A 6 5.92 6.83 -8.45
C GLU A 6 6.55 6.14 -7.25
N VAL A 7 7.75 5.59 -7.44
CA VAL A 7 8.52 5.01 -6.32
C VAL A 7 8.90 6.16 -5.38
N GLY A 8 8.65 5.98 -4.08
CA GLY A 8 8.83 7.01 -3.06
C GLY A 8 7.55 7.79 -2.71
N ASP A 9 6.46 7.65 -3.49
CA ASP A 9 5.20 8.30 -3.16
C ASP A 9 4.53 7.65 -1.94
N LYS A 10 3.98 8.49 -1.06
CA LYS A 10 3.08 8.05 0.02
C LYS A 10 1.68 7.83 -0.57
N VAL A 11 1.13 6.65 -0.35
CA VAL A 11 -0.16 6.22 -0.91
C VAL A 11 -1.04 5.65 0.19
N LYS A 12 -2.34 5.98 0.15
CA LYS A 12 -3.37 5.28 0.90
C LYS A 12 -3.81 4.07 0.10
N CYS A 13 -3.62 2.90 0.66
CA CYS A 13 -4.01 1.64 0.05
C CYS A 13 -5.29 1.14 0.69
N LYS A 14 -6.22 0.67 -0.14
CA LYS A 14 -7.35 -0.09 0.38
C LYS A 14 -6.89 -1.43 0.93
N LYS A 15 -7.66 -1.97 1.87
CA LYS A 15 -7.50 -3.34 2.37
C LYS A 15 -7.30 -4.35 1.24
N PHE A 16 -6.32 -5.24 1.40
CA PHE A 16 -5.95 -6.24 0.41
C PHE A 16 -5.55 -7.56 1.08
N GLY A 17 -5.90 -8.68 0.46
CA GLY A 17 -5.61 -10.01 0.99
C GLY A 17 -6.26 -10.23 2.36
N SER A 18 -5.43 -10.52 3.37
CA SER A 18 -5.86 -10.77 4.75
C SER A 18 -6.03 -9.49 5.59
N LEU A 19 -5.71 -8.31 5.04
CA LEU A 19 -5.89 -7.04 5.74
C LEU A 19 -7.39 -6.70 5.79
N LYS A 20 -7.87 -6.29 6.96
CA LYS A 20 -9.25 -5.89 7.21
C LYS A 20 -9.45 -4.39 7.05
N HIS A 21 -8.43 -3.59 7.29
CA HIS A 21 -8.47 -2.14 7.20
C HIS A 21 -7.59 -1.58 6.10
N ASP A 22 -7.89 -0.34 5.73
CA ASP A 22 -7.05 0.46 4.85
C ASP A 22 -5.77 0.85 5.59
N PHE A 23 -4.69 1.01 4.84
CA PHE A 23 -3.38 1.34 5.41
C PHE A 23 -2.67 2.40 4.57
N ILE A 24 -1.67 3.03 5.15
CA ILE A 24 -0.82 3.99 4.48
C ILE A 24 0.54 3.32 4.24
N GLY A 25 1.01 3.40 3.01
CA GLY A 25 2.31 2.89 2.64
C GLY A 25 3.09 3.83 1.73
N SER A 26 4.37 3.51 1.55
CA SER A 26 5.23 4.16 0.57
C SER A 26 5.60 3.19 -0.54
N VAL A 27 5.54 3.64 -1.79
CA VAL A 27 5.82 2.79 -2.96
C VAL A 27 7.31 2.48 -3.04
N GLU A 28 7.68 1.20 -2.91
CA GLU A 28 9.07 0.76 -3.06
C GLU A 28 9.39 0.30 -4.48
N LYS A 29 8.43 -0.36 -5.15
CA LYS A 29 8.67 -0.95 -6.46
C LYS A 29 7.38 -0.98 -7.28
N LYS A 30 7.46 -0.57 -8.55
CA LYS A 30 6.33 -0.61 -9.48
C LYS A 30 6.39 -1.82 -10.40
N TYR A 31 5.22 -2.35 -10.70
CA TYR A 31 4.94 -3.32 -11.75
C TYR A 31 3.97 -2.72 -12.75
N GLU A 32 3.52 -3.52 -13.71
CA GLU A 32 2.61 -3.08 -14.78
C GLU A 32 1.24 -2.63 -14.25
N ASN A 33 0.66 -3.35 -13.29
CA ASN A 33 -0.69 -3.10 -12.76
C ASN A 33 -0.75 -2.96 -11.23
N SER A 34 0.40 -3.07 -10.58
CA SER A 34 0.53 -3.10 -9.13
C SER A 34 1.85 -2.49 -8.68
N ALA A 35 1.99 -2.25 -7.39
CA ALA A 35 3.25 -1.86 -6.78
C ALA A 35 3.42 -2.52 -5.42
N VAL A 36 4.68 -2.80 -5.07
CA VAL A 36 5.08 -3.09 -3.69
C VAL A 36 5.06 -1.78 -2.93
N VAL A 37 4.34 -1.76 -1.83
CA VAL A 37 4.28 -0.67 -0.88
C VAL A 37 4.79 -1.15 0.48
N ALA A 38 5.74 -0.40 1.05
CA ALA A 38 6.12 -0.56 2.45
C ALA A 38 5.01 0.02 3.32
N ILE A 39 4.47 -0.79 4.23
CA ILE A 39 3.39 -0.39 5.13
C ILE A 39 4.00 0.49 6.22
N LEU A 40 3.53 1.74 6.32
CA LEU A 40 4.02 2.72 7.29
C LEU A 40 3.04 2.90 8.46
N GLU A 41 1.74 2.92 8.16
CA GLU A 41 0.69 3.07 9.16
C GLU A 41 -0.42 2.07 8.83
N HIS A 42 -0.78 1.26 9.82
CA HIS A 42 -1.80 0.20 9.73
C HIS A 42 -2.60 0.14 11.02
N ASP A 43 -3.73 -0.54 10.97
CA ASP A 43 -4.53 -0.81 12.16
C ASP A 43 -3.88 -1.90 13.03
N ASN A 44 -4.07 -1.83 14.36
CA ASN A 44 -3.54 -2.82 15.29
C ASN A 44 -4.14 -4.22 15.06
N GLU A 45 -5.38 -4.30 14.60
CA GLU A 45 -6.02 -5.59 14.25
C GLU A 45 -5.32 -6.27 13.07
N ASP A 46 -4.68 -5.49 12.20
CA ASP A 46 -3.97 -5.95 11.02
C ASP A 46 -2.50 -6.26 11.28
N ASN A 47 -1.99 -6.00 12.49
CA ASN A 47 -0.58 -6.13 12.82
C ASN A 47 0.00 -7.53 12.56
N VAL A 48 -0.80 -8.58 12.79
CA VAL A 48 -0.40 -9.96 12.50
C VAL A 48 -0.21 -10.18 11.00
N ALA A 49 -1.17 -9.73 10.18
CA ALA A 49 -1.10 -9.84 8.73
C ALA A 49 0.04 -8.98 8.15
N VAL A 50 0.23 -7.77 8.65
CA VAL A 50 1.34 -6.87 8.25
C VAL A 50 2.69 -7.52 8.56
N THR A 51 2.82 -8.16 9.72
CA THR A 51 4.05 -8.86 10.12
C THR A 51 4.31 -10.08 9.23
N ASP A 52 3.29 -10.88 8.93
CA ASP A 52 3.38 -12.02 8.00
C ASP A 52 3.84 -11.58 6.60
N PHE A 53 3.37 -10.42 6.16
CA PHE A 53 3.80 -9.78 4.91
C PHE A 53 5.14 -9.04 4.99
N HIS A 54 5.91 -9.21 6.08
CA HIS A 54 7.19 -8.52 6.31
C HIS A 54 7.10 -6.98 6.13
N ASN A 55 5.98 -6.38 6.55
CA ASN A 55 5.68 -4.96 6.39
C ASN A 55 5.60 -4.48 4.93
N ARG A 56 5.36 -5.37 3.96
CA ARG A 56 5.24 -5.03 2.54
C ARG A 56 3.98 -5.61 1.94
N ALA A 57 3.16 -4.77 1.31
CA ALA A 57 1.99 -5.22 0.58
C ALA A 57 2.16 -5.01 -0.92
N VAL A 58 1.62 -5.93 -1.72
CA VAL A 58 1.47 -5.73 -3.17
C VAL A 58 0.04 -5.27 -3.42
N VAL A 59 -0.12 -4.03 -3.86
CA VAL A 59 -1.45 -3.43 -4.08
C VAL A 59 -1.57 -3.06 -5.56
N ARG A 60 -2.79 -3.14 -6.10
CA ARG A 60 -3.08 -2.69 -7.47
C ARG A 60 -3.17 -1.16 -7.51
N PHE A 61 -2.75 -0.54 -8.62
CA PHE A 61 -2.82 0.92 -8.74
C PHE A 61 -4.25 1.47 -8.59
N ASP A 62 -5.26 0.73 -9.04
CA ASP A 62 -6.67 1.10 -8.89
C ASP A 62 -7.14 1.15 -7.41
N CYS A 63 -6.47 0.41 -6.54
CA CYS A 63 -6.73 0.37 -5.10
C CYS A 63 -5.83 1.34 -4.30
N MET A 64 -5.01 2.16 -4.97
CA MET A 64 -4.14 3.16 -4.35
C MET A 64 -4.68 4.57 -4.57
N LYS A 65 -4.52 5.42 -3.56
CA LYS A 65 -4.71 6.86 -3.68
C LYS A 65 -3.45 7.58 -3.23
N LYS A 66 -2.82 8.34 -4.11
CA LYS A 66 -1.68 9.19 -3.76
C LYS A 66 -2.08 10.18 -2.66
N ILE A 67 -1.34 10.17 -1.57
CA ILE A 67 -1.42 11.17 -0.51
C ILE A 67 -0.24 12.11 -0.78
N SER A 68 -0.41 13.02 -1.74
CA SER A 68 0.55 14.12 -1.86
C SER A 68 0.34 15.05 -0.67
N ALA A 69 1.42 15.42 0.00
CA ALA A 69 1.44 16.69 0.74
C ALA A 69 1.35 17.86 -0.25
#